data_AF-A0A959PGP3-F1
#
_entry.id   AF-A0A959PGP3-F1
#
_cell.length_a   1.000
_cell.length_b   1.000
_cell.length_c   1.000
_cell.angle_alpha   90.00
_cell.angle_beta   90.00
_cell.angle_gamma   90.00
#
_symmetry.space_group_name_H-M   'P 1'
#
loop_
_entity.id
_entity.type
_entity.pdbx_description
1 polymer ?
#
loop_
_entity_poly.entity_id
_entity_poly.type
_entity_poly.pdbx_seq_one_letter_code
_entity_poly.pdbx_strand_id
1 'polypeptide(L)'
;MKEDVLDEPYEEKDFKYAKRSFRLFLWTLGIFGLLFLFTLFPLSWIGRLPELGRDLLFGFPVFIMLITSAGGFKQAIVSLSKKEPWQYQKIVGLIGNAIFILLFILMILSNVLEVLAVMS
;
A
#
# COMPACT_ATOMS: atom_id res chain seq x y z
N MET A 1 9.94 14.61 52.45
CA MET A 1 10.70 13.38 52.14
C MET A 1 9.86 12.60 51.14
N LYS A 2 10.28 12.57 49.86
CA LYS A 2 9.82 11.69 48.76
C LYS A 2 8.33 11.85 48.36
N GLU A 3 7.93 11.87 47.10
CA GLU A 3 8.53 11.36 45.87
C GLU A 3 8.39 12.41 44.77
N ASP A 4 9.53 12.80 44.20
CA ASP A 4 9.57 13.35 42.85
C ASP A 4 9.04 12.24 41.93
N VAL A 5 7.75 12.32 41.59
CA VAL A 5 7.23 11.63 40.42
C VAL A 5 7.89 12.32 39.25
N LEU A 6 9.00 11.73 38.81
CA LEU A 6 9.67 12.03 37.56
C LEU A 6 8.59 12.03 36.47
N ASP A 7 8.08 13.21 36.13
CA ASP A 7 7.51 13.48 34.83
C ASP A 7 8.64 13.16 33.85
N GLU A 8 8.66 11.90 33.36
CA GLU A 8 9.48 11.54 32.22
C GLU A 8 9.23 12.64 31.20
N PRO A 9 10.28 13.35 30.73
CA PRO A 9 10.10 14.41 29.76
C PRO A 9 9.26 13.81 28.65
N TYR A 10 8.18 14.50 28.28
CA TYR A 10 7.34 14.17 27.14
C TYR A 10 8.22 14.30 25.90
N GLU A 11 9.11 13.33 25.70
CA GLU A 11 9.88 13.17 24.48
C GLU A 11 8.79 13.05 23.42
N GLU A 12 8.73 14.04 22.53
CA GLU A 12 7.97 13.93 21.30
C GLU A 12 8.48 12.67 20.60
N LYS A 13 7.83 11.54 20.86
CA LYS A 13 8.19 10.27 20.26
C LYS A 13 8.01 10.49 18.76
N ASP A 14 9.11 10.53 18.01
CA ASP A 14 9.04 10.83 16.59
C ASP A 14 8.35 9.67 15.88
N PHE A 15 7.28 9.97 15.16
CA PHE A 15 6.42 9.01 14.44
C PHE A 15 6.66 9.03 12.93
N LYS A 16 7.81 9.54 12.52
CA LYS A 16 8.14 9.82 11.13
C LYS A 16 7.92 8.63 10.21
N TYR A 17 8.32 7.42 10.61
CA TYR A 17 8.25 6.24 9.75
C TYR A 17 6.83 5.66 9.69
N ALA A 18 6.14 5.56 10.83
CA ALA A 18 4.74 5.16 10.89
C ALA A 18 3.83 6.08 10.06
N LYS A 19 3.97 7.41 10.21
CA LYS A 19 3.20 8.40 9.43
C LYS A 19 3.45 8.28 7.93
N ARG A 20 4.71 8.02 7.53
CA ARG A 20 5.07 7.85 6.12
C ARG A 20 4.50 6.55 5.54
N SER A 21 4.57 5.44 6.28
CA SER A 21 3.97 4.17 5.90
C SER A 21 2.45 4.31 5.70
N PHE A 22 1.78 4.95 6.65
CA PHE A 22 0.34 5.21 6.60
C PHE A 22 -0.04 6.10 5.41
N ARG A 23 0.73 7.17 5.14
CA ARG A 23 0.49 8.04 3.97
C ARG A 23 0.61 7.27 2.66
N LEU A 24 1.61 6.41 2.52
CA LEU A 24 1.78 5.57 1.34
C LEU A 24 0.63 4.57 1.18
N PHE A 25 0.14 4.01 2.28
CA PHE A 25 -1.07 3.18 2.27
C PHE A 25 -2.29 3.97 1.76
N LEU A 26 -2.52 5.21 2.23
CA LEU A 26 -3.61 6.05 1.76
C LEU A 26 -3.52 6.36 0.26
N TRP A 27 -2.30 6.60 -0.26
CA TRP A 27 -2.10 6.77 -1.70
C TRP A 27 -2.45 5.50 -2.48
N THR A 28 -1.99 4.34 -2.03
CA THR A 28 -2.32 3.04 -2.64
C THR A 28 -3.83 2.80 -2.62
N LEU A 29 -4.51 3.10 -1.50
CA LEU A 29 -5.95 2.97 -1.36
C LEU A 29 -6.71 3.94 -2.29
N GLY A 30 -6.23 5.17 -2.44
CA GLY A 30 -6.80 6.16 -3.35
C GLY A 30 -6.70 5.73 -4.81
N ILE A 31 -5.54 5.19 -5.23
CA ILE A 31 -5.36 4.66 -6.59
C ILE A 31 -6.26 3.43 -6.81
N PHE A 32 -6.33 2.52 -5.83
CA PHE A 32 -7.22 1.36 -5.89
C PHE A 32 -8.69 1.79 -6.03
N GLY A 33 -9.14 2.76 -5.23
CA GLY A 33 -10.49 3.31 -5.30
C GLY A 33 -10.79 3.95 -6.66
N LEU A 34 -9.83 4.68 -7.22
CA LEU A 34 -9.96 5.29 -8.55
C LEU A 34 -10.10 4.21 -9.64
N LEU A 35 -9.26 3.17 -9.61
CA LEU A 35 -9.35 2.03 -10.53
C LEU A 35 -10.71 1.33 -10.40
N PHE A 36 -11.16 1.09 -9.17
CA PHE A 36 -12.45 0.47 -8.91
C PHE A 36 -13.62 1.28 -9.47
N LEU A 37 -13.57 2.61 -9.33
CA LEU A 37 -14.56 3.50 -9.94
C LEU A 37 -14.55 3.46 -11.47
N PHE A 38 -13.38 3.40 -12.11
CA PHE A 38 -13.30 3.24 -13.56
C PHE A 38 -13.88 1.92 -14.05
N THR A 39 -13.76 0.85 -13.25
CA THR A 39 -14.37 -0.44 -13.54
C THR A 39 -15.90 -0.41 -13.38
N LEU A 40 -16.42 0.23 -12.32
CA LEU A 40 -17.86 0.31 -12.07
C LEU A 40 -18.59 1.29 -13.00
N PHE A 41 -17.93 2.37 -13.39
CA PHE A 41 -18.48 3.41 -14.25
C PHE A 41 -17.65 3.50 -15.54
N PRO A 42 -17.80 2.53 -16.46
CA PRO A 42 -17.03 2.51 -17.68
C PRO A 42 -17.35 3.75 -18.50
N LEU A 43 -16.36 4.64 -18.58
CA LEU A 43 -16.48 5.84 -19.39
C LEU A 43 -16.47 5.44 -20.87
N SER A 44 -17.46 5.90 -21.61
CA SER A 44 -17.70 5.54 -23.03
C SER A 44 -16.53 5.83 -23.98
N TRP A 45 -15.59 6.71 -23.59
CA TRP A 45 -14.39 7.02 -24.36
C TRP A 45 -13.24 6.02 -24.16
N ILE A 46 -13.21 5.26 -23.06
CA ILE A 46 -12.17 4.25 -22.78
C ILE A 46 -12.20 3.15 -23.84
N GLY A 47 -13.39 2.77 -24.31
CA GLY A 47 -13.54 1.78 -25.39
C GLY A 47 -13.00 2.22 -26.76
N ARG A 48 -12.68 3.50 -26.93
CA ARG A 48 -12.09 4.06 -28.17
C ARG A 48 -10.57 4.11 -28.12
N LEU A 49 -9.96 3.80 -26.98
CA LEU A 49 -8.51 3.77 -26.85
C LEU A 49 -7.93 2.54 -27.58
N PRO A 50 -6.77 2.69 -28.23
CA PRO A 50 -5.98 1.54 -28.68
C PRO A 50 -5.74 0.57 -27.52
N GLU A 51 -5.56 -0.72 -27.81
CA GLU A 51 -5.29 -1.75 -26.79
C GLU A 51 -4.13 -1.36 -25.88
N LEU A 52 -3.00 -0.93 -26.45
CA LEU A 52 -1.85 -0.41 -25.70
C LEU A 52 -2.24 0.76 -24.77
N GLY A 53 -3.15 1.63 -25.19
CA GLY A 53 -3.63 2.75 -24.39
C GLY A 53 -4.50 2.29 -23.21
N ARG A 54 -5.30 1.23 -23.40
CA ARG A 54 -6.09 0.60 -22.32
C ARG A 54 -5.19 -0.13 -21.34
N ASP A 55 -4.23 -0.90 -21.85
CA ASP A 55 -3.28 -1.66 -21.02
C ASP A 55 -2.42 -0.72 -20.17
N LEU A 56 -1.96 0.41 -20.72
CA LEU A 56 -1.26 1.42 -19.94
C LEU A 56 -2.18 2.11 -18.92
N LEU A 57 -3.43 2.41 -19.29
CA LEU A 57 -4.39 3.07 -18.39
C LEU A 57 -4.67 2.24 -17.13
N PHE A 58 -4.76 0.91 -17.25
CA PHE A 58 -5.04 0.02 -16.13
C PHE A 58 -3.79 -0.59 -15.50
N GLY A 59 -2.78 -0.92 -16.29
CA GLY A 59 -1.54 -1.56 -15.83
C GLY A 59 -0.57 -0.60 -15.14
N PHE A 60 -0.48 0.65 -15.60
CA PHE A 60 0.45 1.62 -14.99
C PHE A 60 0.06 2.01 -13.55
N PRO A 61 -1.21 2.31 -13.23
CA PRO A 61 -1.61 2.57 -11.84
C PRO A 61 -1.41 1.37 -10.93
N VAL A 62 -1.65 0.15 -11.44
CA VAL A 62 -1.36 -1.11 -10.76
C VAL A 62 0.14 -1.20 -10.43
N PHE A 63 1.04 -0.91 -11.37
CA PHE A 63 2.47 -0.85 -11.08
C PHE A 63 2.84 0.21 -10.03
N ILE A 64 2.25 1.41 -10.10
CA ILE A 64 2.45 2.45 -9.08
C ILE A 64 2.03 1.95 -7.70
N MET A 65 0.86 1.30 -7.60
CA MET A 65 0.36 0.75 -6.34
C MET A 65 1.35 -0.26 -5.72
N LEU A 66 1.99 -1.09 -6.54
CA LEU A 66 3.01 -2.02 -6.05
C LEU A 66 4.21 -1.26 -5.46
N ILE A 67 4.73 -0.27 -6.17
CA ILE A 67 5.88 0.53 -5.69
C ILE A 67 5.53 1.28 -4.41
N THR A 68 4.36 1.94 -4.36
CA THR A 68 3.94 2.70 -3.18
C THR A 68 3.69 1.78 -2.00
N SER A 69 3.07 0.62 -2.22
CA SER A 69 2.82 -0.36 -1.18
C SER A 69 4.12 -0.99 -0.64
N ALA A 70 5.02 -1.41 -1.52
CA ALA A 70 6.35 -1.92 -1.13
C ALA A 70 7.15 -0.87 -0.35
N GLY A 71 7.11 0.39 -0.80
CA GLY A 71 7.69 1.52 -0.08
C GLY A 71 7.06 1.74 1.29
N GLY A 72 5.73 1.67 1.38
CA GLY A 72 4.97 1.81 2.63
C GLY A 72 5.28 0.70 3.62
N PHE A 73 5.38 -0.54 3.15
CA PHE A 73 5.76 -1.69 3.95
C PHE A 73 7.20 -1.56 4.46
N LYS A 74 8.15 -1.15 3.61
CA LYS A 74 9.53 -0.86 4.05
C LYS A 74 9.57 0.16 5.19
N GLN A 75 8.78 1.23 5.12
CA GLN A 75 8.72 2.23 6.21
C GLN A 75 8.11 1.64 7.49
N ALA A 76 7.12 0.75 7.38
CA ALA A 76 6.56 0.05 8.54
C ALA A 76 7.59 -0.86 9.21
N ILE A 77 8.40 -1.59 8.43
CA ILE A 77 9.51 -2.39 8.96
C ILE A 77 10.54 -1.50 9.66
N VAL A 78 10.92 -0.37 9.08
CA VAL A 78 11.84 0.59 9.73
C VAL A 78 11.25 1.12 11.04
N SER A 79 9.96 1.45 11.06
CA SER A 79 9.23 1.85 12.28
C SER A 79 9.26 0.77 13.37
N LEU A 80 9.17 -0.51 12.99
CA LEU A 80 9.34 -1.64 13.92
C LEU A 80 10.79 -1.74 14.42
N SER A 81 11.79 -1.67 13.53
CA SER A 81 13.20 -1.74 13.91
C SER A 81 13.65 -0.57 14.80
N LYS A 82 13.10 0.63 14.57
CA LYS A 82 13.34 1.82 15.41
C LYS A 82 12.51 1.85 16.69
N LYS A 83 11.68 0.83 16.93
CA LYS A 83 10.82 0.70 18.11
C LYS A 83 9.94 1.93 18.34
N GLU A 84 9.47 2.59 17.26
CA GLU A 84 8.44 3.63 17.38
C GLU A 84 7.24 3.05 18.14
N PRO A 85 6.61 3.78 19.06
CA PRO A 85 5.59 3.21 19.92
C PRO A 85 4.35 2.81 19.11
N TRP A 86 3.59 1.86 19.66
CA TRP A 86 2.42 1.30 18.98
C TRP A 86 1.32 2.35 18.84
N GLN A 87 0.98 2.66 17.58
CA GLN A 87 -0.11 3.54 17.22
C GLN A 87 -0.92 2.94 16.09
N TYR A 88 -2.18 3.33 15.98
CA TYR A 88 -3.10 2.88 14.92
C TYR A 88 -2.49 3.05 13.52
N GLN A 89 -1.83 4.18 13.25
CA GLN A 89 -1.19 4.45 11.95
C GLN A 89 -0.10 3.43 11.60
N LYS A 90 0.69 2.98 12.58
CA LYS A 90 1.73 1.95 12.39
C LYS A 90 1.10 0.61 12.03
N ILE A 91 0.04 0.23 12.74
CA ILE A 91 -0.68 -1.04 12.52
C ILE A 91 -1.34 -1.04 11.15
N VAL A 92 -2.10 0.01 10.81
CA VAL A 92 -2.79 0.11 9.52
C VAL A 92 -1.80 0.24 8.37
N GLY A 93 -0.74 1.03 8.53
CA GLY A 93 0.31 1.15 7.51
C GLY A 93 1.01 -0.19 7.26
N LEU A 94 1.33 -0.96 8.31
CA LEU A 94 1.95 -2.27 8.17
C LEU A 94 1.02 -3.27 7.47
N ILE A 95 -0.18 -3.48 8.03
CA ILE A 95 -1.13 -4.50 7.57
C ILE A 95 -1.68 -4.13 6.19
N GLY A 96 -2.08 -2.88 5.98
CA GLY A 96 -2.67 -2.43 4.72
C GLY A 96 -1.71 -2.55 3.54
N ASN A 97 -0.45 -2.12 3.69
CA ASN A 97 0.55 -2.31 2.64
C ASN A 97 0.87 -3.80 2.42
N ALA A 98 0.95 -4.60 3.49
CA ALA A 98 1.16 -6.04 3.37
C ALA A 98 0.04 -6.74 2.56
N ILE A 99 -1.22 -6.38 2.81
CA ILE A 99 -2.36 -6.90 2.06
C ILE A 99 -2.23 -6.58 0.58
N PHE A 100 -1.92 -5.33 0.21
CA PHE A 100 -1.75 -4.97 -1.19
C PHE A 100 -0.59 -5.75 -1.84
N ILE A 101 0.55 -5.91 -1.17
CA ILE A 101 1.66 -6.72 -1.69
C ILE A 101 1.22 -8.17 -1.90
N LEU A 102 0.48 -8.75 -0.95
CA LEU A 102 -0.04 -10.11 -1.06
C LEU A 102 -0.99 -10.24 -2.27
N LEU A 103 -1.90 -9.29 -2.46
CA LEU A 103 -2.80 -9.26 -3.61
C LEU A 103 -2.02 -9.22 -4.94
N PHE A 104 -0.93 -8.45 -5.00
CA PHE A 104 -0.04 -8.43 -6.16
C PHE A 104 0.62 -9.79 -6.43
N ILE A 105 1.13 -10.45 -5.40
CA ILE A 105 1.74 -11.78 -5.53
C ILE A 105 0.70 -12.78 -6.02
N LEU A 106 -0.51 -12.77 -5.43
CA LEU A 106 -1.61 -13.65 -5.86
C LEU A 106 -2.02 -13.39 -7.31
N MET A 107 -2.07 -12.13 -7.74
CA MET A 107 -2.35 -11.78 -9.13
C MET A 107 -1.31 -12.35 -10.08
N ILE A 108 -0.01 -12.21 -9.78
CA ILE A 108 1.07 -12.77 -10.60
C ILE A 108 0.97 -14.30 -10.63
N LEU A 109 0.78 -14.94 -9.47
CA LEU A 109 0.65 -16.39 -9.39
C LEU A 109 -0.54 -16.91 -10.20
N SER A 110 -1.68 -16.22 -10.16
CA SER A 110 -2.86 -16.58 -10.96
C SER A 110 -2.55 -16.56 -12.45
N ASN A 111 -1.86 -15.51 -12.93
CA ASN A 111 -1.47 -15.40 -14.34
C ASN A 111 -0.48 -16.50 -14.74
N VAL A 112 0.50 -16.82 -13.88
CA VAL A 112 1.46 -17.90 -14.15
C VAL A 112 0.77 -19.27 -14.20
N LEU A 113 -0.14 -19.54 -13.27
CA LEU A 113 -0.89 -20.80 -13.24
C LEU A 113 -1.79 -20.97 -14.47
N GLU A 114 -2.43 -19.89 -14.92
CA GLU A 114 -3.24 -19.90 -16.15
C GLU A 114 -2.39 -20.24 -17.38
N VAL A 115 -1.22 -19.60 -17.53
CA VAL A 115 -0.29 -19.89 -18.63
C VAL A 115 0.17 -21.36 -18.59
N LEU A 116 0.52 -21.88 -17.40
CA LEU A 116 0.94 -23.27 -17.25
C LEU A 116 -0.20 -24.26 -17.59
N ALA A 117 -1.44 -23.93 -17.21
CA ALA A 117 -2.61 -24.77 -17.49
C ALA A 117 -2.99 -24.79 -18.99
N VAL A 118 -2.73 -23.70 -19.73
CA VAL A 118 -2.93 -23.67 -21.19
C VAL A 118 -1.85 -24.47 -21.94
N MET A 119 -0.67 -24.62 -21.35
CA MET A 119 0.47 -25.34 -21.94
C MET A 119 0.49 -26.85 -21.65
N SER A 120 -0.30 -27.33 -20.68
CA SER A 120 -0.42 -28.75 -20.28
C SER A 120 -1.52 -29.47 -21.05
#